data_AF-A0A239JJQ1-F1
#
_entry.id   AF-A0A239JJQ1-F1
#
_cell.length_a   1.000
_cell.length_b   1.000
_cell.length_c   1.000
_cell.angle_alpha   90.00
_cell.angle_beta   90.00
_cell.angle_gamma   90.00
#
_symmetry.space_group_name_H-M   'P 1'
#
loop_
_entity.id
_entity.type
_entity.pdbx_description
1 polymer ?
#
loop_
_entity_poly.entity_id
_entity_poly.type
_entity_poly.pdbx_seq_one_letter_code
_entity_poly.pdbx_strand_id
1 'polypeptide(L)' 'MKKHVPDPPPVMTIREGLCPEEAIRLAGQHLEKAIDHANEATEDLPTKQRWLIQDSILQMQITRALLKASATGTSVVI' A
#
# COMPACT_ATOMS: atom_id res chain seq x y z
N MET A 1 11.42 -33.85 13.19
CA MET A 1 10.28 -32.90 13.21
C MET A 1 10.77 -31.55 12.71
N LYS A 2 10.33 -31.08 11.54
CA LYS A 2 10.64 -29.73 11.07
C LYS A 2 9.71 -28.77 11.81
N LYS A 3 10.25 -27.98 12.74
CA LYS A 3 9.46 -26.96 13.46
C LYS A 3 9.05 -25.89 12.43
N HIS A 4 7.76 -25.60 12.35
CA HIS A 4 7.27 -24.47 11.59
C HIS A 4 7.80 -23.20 12.28
N VAL A 5 8.69 -22.48 11.61
CA VAL A 5 9.18 -21.18 12.07
C VAL A 5 8.18 -20.15 11.55
N PRO A 6 7.52 -19.37 12.42
CA PRO A 6 6.67 -18.27 11.98
C PRO A 6 7.50 -17.26 11.19
N ASP A 7 6.92 -16.65 10.18
CA ASP A 7 7.59 -15.59 9.43
C ASP A 7 7.99 -14.44 10.37
N PRO A 8 9.17 -13.83 10.15
CA PRO A 8 9.63 -12.73 10.98
C PRO A 8 8.66 -11.54 10.87
N PRO A 9 8.53 -10.73 11.94
CA PRO A 9 7.65 -9.57 11.93
C PRO A 9 8.09 -8.57 10.85
N PRO A 10 7.14 -7.84 10.23
CA PRO A 10 7.48 -6.81 9.25
C PRO A 10 8.37 -5.73 9.90
N VAL A 11 9.43 -5.34 9.19
CA VAL A 11 10.41 -4.35 9.66
C VAL A 11 10.22 -3.04 8.90
N MET A 12 10.31 -1.90 9.58
CA MET A 12 10.31 -0.59 8.92
C MET A 12 11.61 -0.42 8.12
N THR A 13 11.50 -0.35 6.79
CA THR A 13 12.65 -0.29 5.88
C THR A 13 13.04 1.13 5.44
N ILE A 14 12.30 2.15 5.87
CA ILE A 14 12.56 3.55 5.50
C ILE A 14 13.63 4.14 6.42
N ARG A 15 14.66 4.77 5.82
CA ARG A 15 15.72 5.50 6.53
C ARG A 15 15.54 7.00 6.37
N GLU A 16 16.04 7.78 7.32
CA GLU A 16 16.10 9.24 7.21
C GLU A 16 17.02 9.67 6.04
N GLY A 17 16.78 10.86 5.49
CA GLY A 17 17.62 11.45 4.44
C GLY A 17 17.21 11.15 2.99
N LEU A 18 16.02 10.59 2.75
CA LEU A 18 15.47 10.41 1.40
C LEU A 18 15.19 11.76 0.73
N CYS A 19 15.53 11.89 -0.55
CA CYS A 19 15.07 13.04 -1.32
C CYS A 19 13.57 12.90 -1.64
N PRO A 20 12.86 14.02 -1.95
CA PRO A 20 11.42 13.97 -2.21
C PRO A 20 11.01 12.99 -3.31
N GLU A 21 11.78 12.90 -4.40
CA GLU A 21 11.49 11.98 -5.51
C GLU A 21 11.62 10.51 -5.10
N GLU A 22 12.67 10.18 -4.35
CA GLU A 22 12.87 8.83 -3.80
C GLU A 22 11.77 8.47 -2.80
N ALA A 23 11.36 9.42 -1.97
CA ALA A 23 10.27 9.24 -1.02
C ALA A 23 8.94 8.96 -1.73
N ILE A 24 8.60 9.72 -2.79
CA ILE A 24 7.38 9.50 -3.59
C ILE A 24 7.43 8.14 -4.30
N ARG A 25 8.58 7.79 -4.88
CA ARG A 25 8.78 6.49 -5.55
C ARG A 25 8.60 5.33 -4.57
N LEU A 26 9.21 5.41 -3.39
CA LEU A 26 9.08 4.37 -2.34
C LEU A 26 7.65 4.30 -1.80
N ALA A 27 6.99 5.43 -1.57
CA ALA A 27 5.59 5.47 -1.16
C ALA A 27 4.69 4.73 -2.17
N GLY A 28 4.89 4.94 -3.48
CA GLY A 28 4.18 4.21 -4.52
C GLY A 28 4.41 2.70 -4.46
N GLN A 29 5.66 2.25 -4.24
CA GLN A 29 5.99 0.82 -4.13
C GLN A 29 5.34 0.16 -2.91
N HIS A 30 5.34 0.84 -1.76
CA HIS A 30 4.69 0.33 -0.55
C HIS A 30 3.17 0.31 -0.69
N LEU A 31 2.59 1.30 -1.37
CA LEU A 31 1.16 1.38 -1.62
C LEU A 31 0.67 0.28 -2.56
N GLU A 32 1.43 -0.05 -3.62
CA GLU A 32 1.10 -1.17 -4.51
C GLU A 32 1.04 -2.50 -3.73
N LYS A 33 2.07 -2.78 -2.91
CA LYS A 33 2.09 -3.96 -2.04
C LYS A 33 0.93 -3.99 -1.05
N ALA A 34 0.56 -2.84 -0.49
CA ALA A 34 -0.56 -2.74 0.43
C ALA A 34 -1.89 -3.08 -0.27
N ILE A 35 -2.08 -2.62 -1.51
CA ILE A 35 -3.24 -2.97 -2.33
C ILE A 35 -3.26 -4.48 -2.63
N ASP A 36 -2.14 -5.06 -3.03
CA ASP A 36 -2.04 -6.50 -3.33
C ASP A 36 -2.39 -7.35 -2.10
N HIS A 37 -1.79 -7.06 -0.94
CA HIS A 37 -2.12 -7.76 0.31
C HIS A 37 -3.56 -7.55 0.76
N ALA A 38 -4.11 -6.35 0.56
CA ALA A 38 -5.51 -6.08 0.88
C ALA A 38 -6.45 -6.90 -0.01
N ASN A 39 -6.16 -7.02 -1.31
CA ASN A 39 -6.93 -7.86 -2.23
C ASN A 39 -6.85 -9.33 -1.83
N GLU A 40 -5.66 -9.86 -1.55
CA GLU A 40 -5.47 -11.23 -1.07
C GLU A 40 -6.27 -11.49 0.22
N ALA A 41 -6.26 -10.54 1.16
CA ALA A 41 -7.01 -10.65 2.40
C ALA A 41 -8.54 -10.71 2.18
N THR A 42 -9.08 -10.26 1.05
CA THR A 42 -10.54 -10.26 0.80
C THR A 42 -11.13 -11.58 0.32
N GLU A 43 -10.29 -12.54 -0.11
CA GLU A 43 -10.75 -13.76 -0.77
C GLU A 43 -11.72 -14.56 0.11
N ASP A 44 -11.42 -14.70 1.41
CA ASP A 44 -12.19 -15.56 2.34
C ASP A 44 -12.98 -14.80 3.41
N LEU A 45 -13.15 -13.48 3.29
CA LEU A 45 -13.78 -12.67 4.34
C LEU A 45 -15.31 -12.61 4.27
N PRO A 46 -16.00 -12.51 5.43
CA PRO A 46 -17.44 -12.23 5.45
C PRO A 46 -17.76 -10.85 4.84
N THR A 47 -18.98 -10.70 4.32
CA THR A 47 -19.43 -9.55 3.51
C THR A 47 -19.10 -8.18 4.13
N LYS A 48 -19.26 -8.03 5.45
CA LYS A 48 -18.99 -6.75 6.13
C LYS A 48 -17.50 -6.39 6.12
N GLN A 49 -16.62 -7.34 6.44
CA GLN A 49 -15.17 -7.13 6.41
C GLN A 49 -14.67 -6.92 4.98
N ARG A 50 -15.21 -7.68 4.02
CA ARG A 50 -14.90 -7.51 2.59
C ARG A 50 -15.22 -6.08 2.12
N TRP A 51 -16.39 -5.55 2.48
CA TRP A 51 -16.78 -4.18 2.12
C TRP A 51 -15.81 -3.13 2.69
N LEU A 52 -15.43 -3.25 3.97
CA LEU A 52 -14.49 -2.32 4.60
C LEU A 52 -13.10 -2.33 3.94
N ILE A 53 -12.62 -3.51 3.55
CA ILE A 53 -11.33 -3.63 2.87
C ILE A 53 -11.42 -3.10 1.44
N GLN A 54 -12.52 -3.34 0.73
CA GLN A 54 -12.74 -2.77 -0.61
C GLN A 54 -12.79 -1.24 -0.58
N ASP A 55 -13.46 -0.65 0.41
CA ASP A 55 -13.44 0.80 0.64
C ASP A 55 -12.01 1.31 0.91
N SER A 56 -11.25 0.57 1.73
CA SER A 56 -9.84 0.90 1.99
C SER A 56 -8.98 0.82 0.71
N ILE A 57 -9.19 -0.21 -0.13
CA ILE A 57 -8.50 -0.34 -1.42
C ILE A 57 -8.81 0.85 -2.33
N LEU A 58 -10.06 1.31 -2.37
CA LEU A 58 -10.43 2.51 -3.12
C LEU A 58 -9.65 3.75 -2.64
N GLN A 59 -9.56 3.97 -1.33
CA GLN A 59 -8.77 5.07 -0.77
C GLN A 59 -7.28 4.96 -1.11
N MET A 60 -6.73 3.75 -1.12
CA MET A 60 -5.35 3.50 -1.56
C MET A 60 -5.17 3.82 -3.04
N GLN A 61 -6.12 3.46 -3.90
CA GLN A 61 -6.06 3.80 -5.33
C GLN A 61 -6.12 5.31 -5.58
N ILE A 62 -6.98 6.04 -4.85
CA ILE A 62 -7.03 7.50 -4.88
C ILE A 62 -5.67 8.08 -4.47
N THR A 63 -5.10 7.58 -3.36
CA THR A 63 -3.77 8.00 -2.89
C THR A 63 -2.69 7.76 -3.94
N ARG A 64 -2.74 6.62 -4.66
CA ARG A 64 -1.81 6.30 -5.74
C ARG A 64 -1.91 7.30 -6.89
N ALA A 65 -3.12 7.73 -7.25
CA ALA A 65 -3.33 8.75 -8.28
C ALA A 65 -2.74 10.11 -7.85
N LEU A 66 -2.98 10.52 -6.60
CA LEU A 66 -2.43 11.76 -6.03
C LEU A 66 -0.90 11.75 -5.97
N LEU A 67 -0.29 10.62 -5.60
CA LEU A 67 1.17 10.46 -5.60
C LEU A 67 1.77 10.59 -7.00
N LYS A 68 1.13 9.98 -8.01
CA LYS A 68 1.57 10.08 -9.41
C LYS A 68 1.54 11.53 -9.90
N ALA A 69 0.47 12.26 -9.60
CA ALA A 69 0.35 13.66 -9.98
C ALA A 69 1.36 14.56 -9.25
N SER A 70 1.62 14.26 -7.98
CA SER A 70 2.66 14.93 -7.19
C SER A 70 4.06 14.70 -7.77
N ALA A 71 4.34 13.51 -8.30
CA ALA A 71 5.61 13.19 -8.96
C ALA A 71 5.80 13.94 -10.30
N THR A 72 4.72 14.18 -11.04
CA THR A 72 4.79 14.85 -12.35
C THR A 72 4.62 16.37 -12.26
N GLY A 73 4.52 16.93 -11.04
CA GLY A 73 4.23 18.35 -10.82
C GLY A 73 2.90 18.81 -11.45
N THR A 74 2.01 17.87 -11.77
CA THR A 74 0.78 18.13 -12.50
C THR A 74 -0.38 18.24 -11.52
N SER A 75 -1.21 19.27 -11.64
CA SER A 75 -2.37 19.46 -10.77
C SER A 75 -3.43 18.39 -11.04
N VAL A 76 -3.88 17.68 -10.00
CA VAL A 76 -5.05 16.79 -10.09
C VAL A 76 -6.31 17.65 -10.07
N VAL A 77 -7.04 17.67 -11.17
CA VAL A 77 -8.40 18.22 -11.19
C VAL A 77 -9.34 17.07 -10.85
N ILE A 78 -10.02 17.17 -9.71
CA ILE A 78 -11.05 16.23 -9.23
C ILE A 78 -12.41 16.75 -9.69
#